data_AF-A0A9X8RDQ3-F1
#
_entry.id   AF-A0A9X8RDQ3-F1
#
_cell.length_a   1.000
_cell.length_b   1.000
_cell.length_c   1.000
_cell.angle_alpha   90.00
_cell.angle_beta   90.00
_cell.angle_gamma   90.00
#
_symmetry.space_group_name_H-M   'P 1'
#
loop_
_entity.id
_entity.type
_entity.pdbx_description
1 polymer ?
#
loop_
_entity_poly.entity_id
_entity_poly.type
_entity_poly.pdbx_seq_one_letter_code
_entity_poly.pdbx_strand_id
1 'polypeptide(L)' 'MLLYIKHFENQVLEGFTRIRPLKKLGVDGTISWEGQTGVLPTRIACYDLNIGKLLWEQQVEEYDMNAIYSIHSENEGK' A
#
# COMPACT_ATOMS: atom_id res chain seq x y z
N MET A 1 5.32 0.06 0.76
CA MET A 1 5.53 -0.55 -0.57
C MET A 1 4.80 0.31 -1.59
N LEU A 2 5.43 0.61 -2.72
CA LEU A 2 4.96 1.55 -3.74
C LEU A 2 4.53 0.75 -4.98
N LEU A 3 3.30 0.97 -5.44
CA LEU A 3 2.65 0.23 -6.53
C LEU A 3 2.96 0.85 -7.89
N TYR A 4 3.09 2.16 -7.95
CA TYR A 4 3.17 2.89 -9.20
C TYR A 4 3.68 4.31 -8.95
N ILE A 5 4.47 4.82 -9.89
CA ILE A 5 4.84 6.23 -9.97
C ILE A 5 4.59 6.70 -11.39
N LYS A 6 3.92 7.83 -11.55
CA LYS A 6 3.88 8.55 -12.84
C LYS A 6 4.20 10.01 -12.67
N HIS A 7 5.06 10.49 -13.56
CA HIS A 7 5.45 11.89 -13.64
C HIS A 7 4.62 12.60 -14.71
N PHE A 8 4.19 13.82 -14.40
CA PHE A 8 3.49 14.72 -15.30
C PHE A 8 4.05 16.13 -15.09
N GLU A 9 4.93 16.58 -15.97
CA GLU A 9 5.62 17.87 -15.83
C GLU A 9 6.26 18.01 -14.44
N ASN A 10 5.64 18.81 -13.55
CA ASN A 10 6.08 19.09 -12.20
C ASN A 10 5.25 18.37 -11.12
N GLN A 11 4.44 17.41 -11.51
CA GLN A 11 3.64 16.61 -10.60
C GLN A 11 4.09 15.15 -10.64
N VAL A 12 3.99 14.49 -9.49
CA VAL A 12 4.16 13.05 -9.38
C VAL A 12 2.92 12.44 -8.74
N LEU A 13 2.45 11.37 -9.36
CA LEU A 13 1.39 10.53 -8.84
C LEU A 13 2.00 9.24 -8.30
N GLU A 14 1.80 8.97 -7.02
CA GLU A 14 2.33 7.80 -6.32
C GLU A 14 1.20 6.92 -5.80
N GLY A 15 1.25 5.63 -6.12
CA GLY A 15 0.34 4.62 -5.58
C GLY A 15 0.96 3.91 -4.39
N PHE A 16 0.37 4.02 -3.22
CA PHE A 16 0.75 3.30 -2.01
C PHE A 16 -0.16 2.09 -1.82
N THR A 17 0.44 0.93 -1.59
CA THR A 17 -0.27 -0.30 -1.29
C THR A 17 -0.25 -0.58 0.21
N ARG A 18 -1.33 -1.15 0.72
CA ARG A 18 -1.39 -1.65 2.10
C ARG A 18 -0.31 -2.68 2.36
N ILE A 19 0.10 -2.81 3.63
CA ILE A 19 0.95 -3.91 4.08
C ILE A 19 0.11 -5.20 4.04
N ARG A 20 0.70 -6.29 3.54
CA ARG A 20 0.05 -7.61 3.56
C ARG A 20 -0.27 -7.99 5.00
N PRO A 21 -1.49 -8.46 5.30
CA PRO A 21 -1.81 -8.92 6.64
C PRO A 21 -0.81 -9.96 7.14
N LEU A 22 -0.14 -9.68 8.24
CA LEU A 22 0.80 -10.60 8.87
C LEU A 22 0.10 -11.24 10.07
N LYS A 23 0.05 -12.57 10.06
CA LYS A 23 -0.41 -13.35 11.21
C LYS A 23 0.69 -13.33 12.27
N LYS A 24 0.38 -12.82 13.45
CA LYS A 24 1.25 -12.86 14.64
C LYS A 24 0.66 -13.81 15.67
N LEU A 25 1.50 -14.72 16.18
CA LEU A 25 1.15 -15.62 17.29
C LEU A 25 1.74 -15.05 18.57
N GLY A 26 0.88 -14.72 19.53
CA GLY A 26 1.26 -14.30 20.87
C GLY A 26 1.83 -15.46 21.69
N VAL A 27 2.59 -15.12 22.73
CA VAL A 27 3.21 -16.10 23.65
C VAL A 27 2.17 -16.89 24.44
N ASP A 28 0.97 -16.32 24.58
CA ASP A 28 -0.23 -16.89 25.20
C ASP A 28 -1.10 -17.71 24.21
N GLY A 29 -0.65 -17.89 22.97
CA GLY A 29 -1.40 -18.57 21.92
C GLY A 29 -2.44 -17.71 21.20
N THR A 30 -2.55 -16.41 21.52
CA THR A 30 -3.46 -15.51 20.81
C THR A 30 -3.02 -15.28 19.37
N ILE A 31 -3.98 -15.20 18.45
CA ILE A 31 -3.73 -14.85 17.05
C ILE A 31 -4.12 -13.38 16.86
N SER A 32 -3.17 -12.57 16.41
CA SER A 32 -3.42 -11.20 15.96
C SER A 32 -3.05 -11.05 14.49
N TRP A 33 -3.72 -10.13 13.80
CA TRP A 33 -3.48 -9.81 12.40
C TRP A 33 -3.05 -8.36 12.29
N GLU A 34 -1.83 -8.12 11.83
CA GLU A 34 -1.31 -6.79 11.57
C GLU A 34 -1.59 -6.39 10.12
N GLY A 35 -2.01 -5.16 9.85
CA GLY A 35 -2.29 -4.68 8.48
C GLY A 35 -3.66 -5.11 7.94
N GLN A 36 -4.68 -5.21 8.80
CA GLN A 36 -6.08 -5.42 8.39
C GLN A 36 -6.66 -4.21 7.62
N THR A 37 -7.86 -4.38 7.06
CA THR A 37 -8.58 -3.29 6.38
C THR A 37 -8.74 -2.06 7.27
N GLY A 38 -8.54 -0.88 6.69
CA GLY A 38 -8.47 0.40 7.43
C GLY A 38 -7.12 0.68 8.11
N VAL A 39 -6.19 -0.27 8.15
CA VAL A 39 -4.84 -0.07 8.70
C VAL A 39 -3.84 0.10 7.56
N LEU A 40 -3.35 1.33 7.37
CA LEU A 40 -2.50 1.73 6.23
C LEU A 40 -3.15 1.36 4.88
N PRO A 41 -4.34 1.90 4.58
CA PRO A 41 -5.09 1.52 3.40
C PRO A 41 -4.35 1.89 2.11
N THR A 42 -4.67 1.18 1.03
CA THR A 42 -4.20 1.51 -0.31
C THR A 42 -4.70 2.91 -0.69
N ARG A 43 -3.80 3.75 -1.18
CA ARG A 43 -4.10 5.14 -1.52
C ARG A 43 -3.26 5.64 -2.68
N ILE A 44 -3.75 6.64 -3.37
CA ILE A 44 -3.05 7.36 -4.42
C ILE A 44 -2.85 8.78 -3.94
N ALA A 45 -1.63 9.30 -4.06
CA ALA A 45 -1.29 10.67 -3.70
C ALA A 45 -0.68 11.40 -4.90
N CYS A 46 -1.04 12.67 -5.06
CA CYS A 46 -0.44 13.56 -6.04
C CYS A 46 0.36 14.64 -5.32
N TYR A 47 1.61 14.80 -5.72
CA TYR A 47 2.50 15.83 -5.19
C TYR A 47 2.90 16.81 -6.29
N ASP A 48 2.98 18.09 -5.94
CA ASP A 48 3.65 19.11 -6.73
C ASP A 48 5.11 19.20 -6.31
N LEU A 49 6.00 18.93 -7.27
CA LEU A 49 7.45 18.86 -7.07
C LEU A 49 8.10 20.25 -6.99
N ASN A 50 7.48 21.29 -7.57
CA ASN A 50 8.03 22.65 -7.50
C ASN A 50 7.94 23.22 -6.10
N ILE A 51 6.80 23.01 -5.45
CA ILE A 51 6.55 23.50 -4.08
C ILE A 51 6.78 22.44 -3.01
N GLY A 52 7.03 21.19 -3.40
CA GLY A 52 7.26 20.06 -2.49
C GLY A 52 6.06 19.75 -1.61
N LYS A 53 4.84 19.84 -2.13
CA LYS A 53 3.60 19.66 -1.35
C LYS A 53 2.67 18.62 -1.94
N LEU A 54 1.95 17.95 -1.05
CA LEU A 54 0.79 17.13 -1.40
C LEU A 54 -0.32 18.04 -1.95
N LEU A 55 -0.84 17.70 -3.13
CA LEU A 55 -1.99 18.36 -3.73
C LEU A 55 -3.29 17.69 -3.29
N TRP A 56 -3.34 16.36 -3.36
CA TRP A 56 -4.48 15.56 -2.93
C TRP A 56 -4.07 14.11 -2.68
N GLU A 57 -4.90 13.41 -1.90
CA GLU A 57 -4.77 11.99 -1.60
C GLU A 57 -6.16 11.34 -1.62
N GLN A 58 -6.25 10.14 -2.20
CA GLN A 58 -7.47 9.34 -2.25
C GLN A 58 -7.18 7.94 -1.73
N GLN A 59 -7.89 7.53 -0.68
CA GLN A 59 -7.96 6.14 -0.28
C GLN A 59 -8.79 5.36 -1.31
N VAL A 60 -8.29 4.21 -1.75
CA VAL A 60 -8.94 3.42 -2.80
C VAL A 60 -9.46 2.06 -2.32
N GLU A 61 -9.28 1.74 -1.04
CA GLU A 61 -9.80 0.51 -0.44
C GLU A 61 -11.33 0.40 -0.53
N GLU A 62 -12.07 1.53 -0.52
CA GLU A 62 -13.53 1.57 -0.68
C GLU A 62 -14.02 1.17 -2.08
N TYR A 63 -13.14 1.21 -3.08
CA TYR A 63 -13.42 0.78 -4.46
C TYR A 63 -12.95 -0.65 -4.72
N ASP A 64 -12.72 -1.45 -3.67
CA ASP A 64 -12.11 -2.78 -3.72
C ASP A 64 -10.72 -2.82 -4.39
N MET A 65 -10.06 -1.66 -4.55
CA MET A 65 -8.72 -1.55 -5.11
C MET A 65 -7.67 -1.82 -4.02
N ASN A 66 -7.57 -3.08 -3.63
CA ASN A 66 -6.53 -3.56 -2.74
C ASN A 66 -5.42 -4.22 -3.56
N ALA A 67 -4.41 -3.44 -3.94
CA ALA A 67 -3.16 -4.05 -4.37
C ALA A 67 -2.55 -4.76 -3.15
N ILE A 68 -2.29 -6.06 -3.27
CA ILE A 68 -1.39 -6.78 -2.38
C ILE A 68 -0.41 -7.44 -3.32
N TYR A 69 0.83 -6.93 -3.39
CA TYR A 69 1.86 -7.66 -4.09
C TYR A 69 2.17 -8.93 -3.32
N SER A 70 1.99 -10.07 -3.96
CA SER A 70 2.72 -11.28 -3.61
C SER A 70 4.06 -11.18 -4.32
N ILE A 71 5.14 -11.03 -3.56
CA ILE A 71 6.47 -11.35 -4.08
C ILE A 71 6.50 -12.87 -4.15
N HIS A 72 6.11 -13.42 -5.30
CA HIS A 72 6.35 -14.82 -5.57
C HIS A 72 7.84 -15.00 -5.81
N SER A 73 8.52 -15.69 -4.90
CA SER A 73 9.86 -16.19 -5.22
C SER A 73 9.71 -17.25 -6.30
N GLU A 74 10.63 -17.31 -7.27
CA GLU A 74 10.56 -18.24 -8.43
C GLU A 74 10.42 -19.73 -8.03
N ASN A 75 10.57 -20.06 -6.74
CA ASN A 75 10.49 -21.41 -6.18
C ASN A 75 9.25 -21.68 -5.32
N GLU A 76 8.24 -20.79 -5.27
CA GLU A 76 6.95 -21.09 -4.62
C GLU A 76 6.12 -22.07 -5.47
N GLY A 77 6.51 -23.34 -5.46
CA GLY A 77 5.79 -24.39 -6.18
C GLY A 77 6.57 -25.69 -6.44
N LYS A 78 7.65 -25.97 -5.70
CA LYS A 78 8.32 -27.28 -5.71
C LYS A 78 8.29 -27.91 -4.33
#